data_AF-A0A7C2SHX8-F1
#
_entry.id   AF-A0A7C2SHX8-F1
#
_cell.length_a   1.000
_cell.length_b   1.000
_cell.length_c   1.000
_cell.angle_alpha   90.00
_cell.angle_beta   90.00
_cell.angle_gamma   90.00
#
_symmetry.space_group_name_H-M   'P 1'
#
loop_
_entity.id
_entity.type
_entity.pdbx_description
1 polymer ?
#
loop_
_entity_poly.entity_id
_entity_poly.type
_entity_poly.pdbx_seq_one_letter_code
_entity_poly.pdbx_strand_id
1 'polypeptide(L)'
;MKKLYAYLVVLLSTAIFLFAVAFTTNDEPEERTNKDIIMFSHSLHAELSDCESCHTGVAESLSLSDRLLPEKDACAMCHDVEDMDACGTCHYEDVYEPMIQKKSKLLFSHKFHIDEENLECMECHKGFEEIDYSFQSSQANPPMMQCYSCHNDNSVATNACEACHISTVDLLPDNHKTASFFKNHKFTAMAANADCAMCHDNVFCEDCHVSTNVITETNLADNFYTPYSPHTYIDNEKKQVINRVHDLNYRFLHGIDAKGKTMECQTCHETETFCAACHASNNEDFASSGILPASHLAPNFVMIGVGSGGGEHSRLARRDIERCASCHDVQGADANCIMCHVDPDGIKGTNPKTHTINFMSSTNGDWHNDAGSVCYNCHTDANAYPGGNPNFGFCGYCHNK
;
A
#
# COMPACT_ATOMS: atom_id res chain seq x y z
N MET A 1 -28.34 14.66 -35.53
CA MET A 1 -27.05 14.85 -36.23
C MET A 1 -26.08 15.78 -35.49
N LYS A 2 -26.45 17.00 -35.08
CA LYS A 2 -25.53 17.94 -34.38
C LYS A 2 -24.96 17.43 -33.04
N LYS A 3 -25.76 16.72 -32.23
CA LYS A 3 -25.28 16.13 -30.96
C LYS A 3 -24.29 14.98 -31.17
N LEU A 4 -24.49 14.15 -32.21
CA LEU A 4 -23.59 13.04 -32.55
C LEU A 4 -22.21 13.54 -32.99
N TYR A 5 -22.17 14.64 -33.76
CA TYR A 5 -20.93 15.31 -34.14
C TYR A 5 -20.19 15.92 -32.94
N ALA A 6 -20.92 16.49 -31.97
CA ALA A 6 -20.30 17.02 -30.76
C ALA A 6 -19.64 15.91 -29.92
N TYR A 7 -20.30 14.76 -29.77
CA TYR A 7 -19.71 13.61 -29.08
C TYR A 7 -18.50 13.02 -29.82
N LEU A 8 -18.56 12.94 -31.16
CA LEU A 8 -17.43 12.49 -31.98
C LEU A 8 -16.22 13.41 -31.86
N VAL A 9 -16.42 14.73 -31.86
CA VAL A 9 -15.34 15.71 -31.70
C VAL A 9 -14.71 15.62 -30.31
N VAL A 10 -15.53 15.51 -29.26
CA VAL A 10 -15.02 15.34 -27.89
C VAL A 10 -14.22 14.05 -27.76
N LEU A 11 -14.73 12.93 -28.30
CA LEU A 11 -14.08 11.62 -28.23
C LEU A 11 -12.77 11.58 -29.04
N LEU A 12 -12.73 12.25 -30.20
CA LEU A 12 -11.48 12.42 -30.96
C LEU A 12 -10.48 13.29 -30.20
N SER A 13 -10.93 14.38 -29.59
CA SER A 13 -10.05 15.29 -28.85
C SER A 13 -9.49 14.64 -27.57
N THR A 14 -10.27 13.84 -26.85
CA THR A 14 -9.77 13.07 -25.71
C THR A 14 -8.84 11.95 -26.14
N ALA A 15 -9.11 11.27 -27.26
CA ALA A 15 -8.21 10.28 -27.82
C ALA A 15 -6.86 10.90 -28.24
N ILE A 16 -6.88 12.05 -28.90
CA ILE A 16 -5.66 12.81 -29.27
C ILE A 16 -4.90 13.26 -28.02
N PHE A 17 -5.61 13.74 -26.99
CA PHE A 17 -4.98 14.14 -25.74
C PHE A 17 -4.33 12.96 -25.01
N LEU A 18 -5.02 11.81 -24.91
CA LEU A 18 -4.46 10.60 -24.32
C LEU A 18 -3.26 10.07 -25.12
N PHE A 19 -3.32 10.15 -26.45
CA PHE A 19 -2.20 9.78 -27.32
C PHE A 19 -1.02 10.74 -27.14
N ALA A 20 -1.26 12.05 -27.07
CA ALA A 20 -0.22 13.03 -26.82
C ALA A 20 0.45 12.82 -25.45
N VAL A 21 -0.33 12.61 -24.40
CA VAL A 21 0.20 12.33 -23.05
C VAL A 21 1.05 11.04 -23.06
N ALA A 22 0.56 9.96 -23.69
CA ALA A 22 1.29 8.70 -23.78
C ALA A 22 2.63 8.80 -24.52
N PHE A 23 2.77 9.72 -25.48
CA PHE A 23 4.03 9.95 -26.20
C PHE A 23 4.96 10.98 -25.52
N THR A 24 4.44 11.85 -24.64
CA THR A 24 5.25 12.85 -23.94
C THR A 24 5.86 12.37 -22.62
N THR A 25 5.44 11.22 -22.09
CA THR A 25 5.89 10.74 -20.75
C THR A 25 7.02 9.72 -20.78
N ASN A 26 7.59 9.38 -21.93
CA ASN A 26 8.52 8.24 -22.04
C ASN A 26 9.98 8.58 -22.34
N ASP A 27 10.36 9.85 -22.46
CA ASP A 27 11.77 10.22 -22.58
C ASP A 27 12.33 10.62 -21.21
N GLU A 28 12.41 9.66 -20.28
CA GLU A 28 13.51 9.76 -19.31
C GLU A 28 14.80 9.53 -20.09
N PRO A 29 15.78 10.46 -20.04
CA PRO A 29 17.03 10.27 -20.75
C PRO A 29 17.68 8.96 -20.29
N GLU A 30 17.97 8.04 -21.22
CA GLU A 30 18.68 6.80 -20.91
C GLU A 30 19.93 7.14 -20.09
N GLU A 31 19.98 6.62 -18.86
CA GLU A 31 21.10 6.86 -17.95
C GLU A 31 22.37 6.27 -18.60
N ARG A 32 23.38 7.11 -18.86
CA ARG A 32 24.65 6.68 -19.48
C ARG A 32 25.28 5.55 -18.68
N THR A 33 25.71 4.48 -19.36
CA THR A 33 26.28 3.28 -18.72
C THR A 33 27.67 2.95 -19.27
N ASN A 34 28.31 1.90 -18.72
CA ASN A 34 29.61 1.43 -19.23
C ASN A 34 29.52 0.84 -20.64
N LYS A 35 28.32 0.50 -21.13
CA LYS A 35 28.11 0.11 -22.54
C LYS A 35 28.48 1.21 -23.52
N ASP A 36 28.36 2.47 -23.08
CA ASP A 36 28.67 3.65 -23.89
C ASP A 36 30.16 4.05 -23.79
N ILE A 37 30.95 3.34 -22.97
CA ILE A 37 32.35 3.66 -22.68
C ILE A 37 33.28 2.62 -23.30
N ILE A 38 32.96 1.33 -23.15
CA ILE A 38 33.81 0.25 -23.64
C ILE A 38 32.96 -0.92 -24.17
N MET A 39 33.41 -1.51 -25.26
CA MET A 39 32.89 -2.75 -25.81
C MET A 39 33.47 -3.91 -25.00
N PHE A 40 32.61 -4.56 -24.20
CA PHE A 40 32.99 -5.69 -23.36
C PHE A 40 31.80 -6.64 -23.21
N SER A 41 32.09 -7.91 -22.95
CA SER A 41 31.09 -8.97 -22.83
C SER A 41 31.52 -10.01 -21.80
N HIS A 42 30.84 -10.10 -20.66
CA HIS A 42 31.12 -11.18 -19.69
C HIS A 42 30.85 -12.55 -20.31
N SER A 43 29.78 -12.68 -21.10
CA SER A 43 29.39 -13.89 -21.83
C SER A 43 30.49 -14.48 -22.72
N LEU A 44 31.39 -13.65 -23.24
CA LEU A 44 32.53 -14.10 -24.05
C LEU A 44 33.77 -14.44 -23.22
N HIS A 45 33.89 -13.87 -22.02
CA HIS A 45 35.10 -14.01 -21.19
C HIS A 45 34.93 -15.00 -20.04
N ALA A 46 33.70 -15.27 -19.59
CA ALA A 46 33.42 -16.08 -18.41
C ALA A 46 33.92 -17.53 -18.54
N GLU A 47 33.90 -18.11 -19.73
CA GLU A 47 34.46 -19.47 -19.98
C GLU A 47 35.98 -19.47 -20.17
N LEU A 48 36.61 -18.30 -20.39
CA LEU A 48 38.02 -18.17 -20.74
C LEU A 48 38.90 -17.74 -19.57
N SER A 49 38.31 -17.15 -18.53
CA SER A 49 39.02 -16.58 -17.39
C SER A 49 38.16 -16.56 -16.14
N ASP A 50 38.81 -16.75 -14.99
CA ASP A 50 38.17 -16.58 -13.69
C ASP A 50 37.91 -15.09 -13.39
N CYS A 51 36.93 -14.83 -12.52
CA CYS A 51 36.51 -13.47 -12.15
C CYS A 51 37.67 -12.62 -11.58
N GLU A 52 38.48 -13.22 -10.70
CA GLU A 52 39.60 -12.57 -10.01
C GLU A 52 40.73 -12.13 -10.94
N SER A 53 40.86 -12.78 -12.10
CA SER A 53 41.87 -12.40 -13.10
C SER A 53 41.59 -11.00 -13.64
N CYS A 54 40.32 -10.63 -13.83
CA CYS A 54 39.95 -9.29 -14.26
C CYS A 54 39.74 -8.35 -13.06
N HIS A 55 39.07 -8.84 -12.02
CA HIS A 55 38.72 -8.09 -10.83
C HIS A 55 39.78 -8.21 -9.73
N THR A 56 41.03 -7.90 -10.08
CA THR A 56 42.23 -8.18 -9.26
C THR A 56 42.23 -7.54 -7.87
N GLY A 57 41.50 -6.43 -7.70
CA GLY A 57 41.38 -5.75 -6.40
C GLY A 57 40.34 -6.34 -5.44
N VAL A 58 39.49 -7.27 -5.89
CA VAL A 58 38.33 -7.77 -5.09
C VAL A 58 38.77 -8.56 -3.87
N ALA A 59 39.74 -9.46 -4.01
CA ALA A 59 40.21 -10.33 -2.92
C ALA A 59 40.79 -9.54 -1.73
N GLU A 60 41.32 -8.33 -1.97
CA GLU A 60 41.89 -7.47 -0.92
C GLU A 60 40.96 -6.31 -0.52
N SER A 61 39.76 -6.24 -1.08
CA SER A 61 38.85 -5.12 -0.85
C SER A 61 38.16 -5.23 0.51
N LEU A 62 38.30 -4.17 1.30
CA LEU A 62 37.63 -3.99 2.59
C LEU A 62 36.40 -3.08 2.49
N SER A 63 36.16 -2.46 1.32
CA SER A 63 35.05 -1.52 1.12
C SER A 63 34.48 -1.59 -0.30
N LEU A 64 33.15 -1.51 -0.40
CA LEU A 64 32.46 -1.30 -1.68
C LEU A 64 32.74 0.05 -2.35
N SER A 65 33.43 0.97 -1.67
CA SER A 65 33.89 2.22 -2.28
C SER A 65 35.22 2.08 -3.03
N ASP A 66 35.91 0.94 -2.88
CA ASP A 66 37.15 0.65 -3.61
C ASP A 66 36.87 0.54 -5.11
N ARG A 67 37.85 0.87 -5.95
CA ARG A 67 37.71 0.75 -7.41
C ARG A 67 38.00 -0.70 -7.82
N LEU A 68 36.95 -1.51 -7.91
CA LEU A 68 37.01 -2.95 -8.23
C LEU A 68 36.72 -3.27 -9.71
N LEU A 69 36.55 -2.24 -10.54
CA LEU A 69 36.42 -2.40 -11.98
C LEU A 69 37.81 -2.65 -12.59
N PRO A 70 37.95 -3.58 -13.57
CA PRO A 70 39.22 -3.84 -14.23
C PRO A 70 39.79 -2.57 -14.87
N GLU A 71 41.10 -2.39 -14.78
CA GLU A 71 41.82 -1.34 -15.51
C GLU A 71 42.47 -1.91 -16.76
N LYS A 72 43.04 -1.02 -17.61
CA LYS A 72 43.68 -1.43 -18.88
C LYS A 72 44.71 -2.54 -18.67
N ASP A 73 45.44 -2.52 -17.56
CA ASP A 73 46.46 -3.51 -17.21
C ASP A 73 45.88 -4.92 -17.06
N ALA A 74 44.63 -5.06 -16.59
CA ALA A 74 43.97 -6.36 -16.49
C ALA A 74 43.68 -6.94 -17.89
N CYS A 75 43.27 -6.10 -18.84
CA CYS A 75 43.09 -6.50 -20.23
C CYS A 75 44.42 -6.86 -20.90
N ALA A 76 45.49 -6.12 -20.57
CA ALA A 76 46.84 -6.29 -21.10
C ALA A 76 47.48 -7.65 -20.76
N MET A 77 46.96 -8.37 -19.76
CA MET A 77 47.45 -9.70 -19.40
C MET A 77 47.18 -10.73 -20.51
N CYS A 78 46.17 -10.52 -21.34
CA CYS A 78 45.79 -11.43 -22.41
C CYS A 78 45.72 -10.76 -23.79
N HIS A 79 45.37 -9.47 -23.86
CA HIS A 79 45.25 -8.72 -25.10
C HIS A 79 46.45 -7.81 -25.33
N ASP A 80 46.88 -7.65 -26.59
CA ASP A 80 47.88 -6.66 -26.97
C ASP A 80 47.24 -5.26 -27.02
N VAL A 81 47.33 -4.55 -25.90
CA VAL A 81 46.72 -3.22 -25.71
C VAL A 81 47.64 -2.06 -26.15
N GLU A 82 48.80 -2.37 -26.71
CA GLU A 82 49.73 -1.39 -27.31
C GLU A 82 49.53 -1.29 -28.83
N ASP A 83 48.77 -2.21 -29.44
CA ASP A 83 48.39 -2.13 -30.86
C ASP A 83 47.40 -0.99 -31.12
N MET A 84 47.93 0.11 -31.66
CA MET A 84 47.17 1.32 -31.97
C MET A 84 46.18 1.12 -33.13
N ASP A 85 46.36 0.10 -33.97
CA ASP A 85 45.46 -0.19 -35.09
C ASP A 85 44.24 -1.04 -34.65
N ALA A 86 44.32 -1.69 -33.48
CA ALA A 86 43.28 -2.57 -32.94
C ALA A 86 42.44 -1.95 -31.81
N CYS A 87 42.65 -0.67 -31.46
CA CYS A 87 41.95 -0.01 -30.36
C CYS A 87 40.42 -0.04 -30.51
N GLY A 88 39.92 0.02 -31.75
CA GLY A 88 38.50 -0.06 -32.09
C GLY A 88 37.83 -1.41 -31.78
N THR A 89 38.59 -2.42 -31.34
CA THR A 89 38.04 -3.70 -30.86
C THR A 89 37.36 -3.54 -29.50
N CYS A 90 37.85 -2.61 -28.67
CA CYS A 90 37.35 -2.36 -27.32
C CYS A 90 36.82 -0.94 -27.15
N HIS A 91 37.42 0.05 -27.80
CA HIS A 91 37.06 1.46 -27.67
C HIS A 91 36.15 1.92 -28.80
N TYR A 92 35.15 2.72 -28.46
CA TYR A 92 34.43 3.52 -29.45
C TYR A 92 35.30 4.69 -29.92
N GLU A 93 35.06 5.17 -31.15
CA GLU A 93 35.77 6.34 -31.67
C GLU A 93 35.60 7.54 -30.72
N ASP A 94 36.72 8.20 -30.39
CA ASP A 94 36.80 9.36 -29.50
C ASP A 94 36.25 9.17 -28.07
N VAL A 95 36.06 7.94 -27.59
CA VAL A 95 35.63 7.64 -26.21
C VAL A 95 36.78 7.03 -25.40
N TYR A 96 37.39 7.85 -24.55
CA TYR A 96 38.53 7.48 -23.69
C TYR A 96 38.31 7.88 -22.23
N GLU A 97 37.10 7.63 -21.74
CA GLU A 97 36.70 7.93 -20.37
C GLU A 97 36.85 6.71 -19.45
N PRO A 98 37.10 6.90 -18.15
CA PRO A 98 37.10 5.80 -17.20
C PRO A 98 35.69 5.22 -17.03
N MET A 99 35.60 3.89 -16.85
CA MET A 99 34.34 3.24 -16.50
C MET A 99 33.70 3.87 -15.26
N ILE A 100 32.38 4.03 -15.33
CA ILE A 100 31.51 4.57 -14.29
C ILE A 100 31.41 3.58 -13.15
N GLN A 101 31.75 4.04 -11.95
CA GLN A 101 31.57 3.31 -10.70
C GLN A 101 30.40 3.91 -9.93
N LYS A 102 29.45 3.06 -9.52
CA LYS A 102 28.37 3.45 -8.61
C LYS A 102 28.88 3.46 -7.17
N LYS A 103 28.46 4.45 -6.39
CA LYS A 103 28.77 4.51 -4.96
C LYS A 103 27.80 3.64 -4.18
N SER A 104 28.33 2.77 -3.32
CA SER A 104 27.52 2.02 -2.36
C SER A 104 27.28 2.84 -1.10
N LYS A 105 26.14 2.62 -0.46
CA LYS A 105 25.81 3.12 0.89
C LYS A 105 25.90 2.03 1.96
N LEU A 106 26.57 0.92 1.63
CA LEU A 106 26.76 -0.22 2.51
C LEU A 106 28.22 -0.37 2.95
N LEU A 107 28.39 -0.84 4.17
CA LEU A 107 29.60 -1.37 4.73
C LEU A 107 29.67 -2.86 4.36
N PHE A 108 30.65 -3.24 3.54
CA PHE A 108 30.86 -4.62 3.15
C PHE A 108 32.31 -4.82 2.71
N SER A 109 32.87 -5.97 3.07
CA SER A 109 34.25 -6.38 2.79
C SER A 109 34.24 -7.65 1.96
N HIS A 110 34.71 -7.59 0.71
CA HIS A 110 34.85 -8.80 -0.11
C HIS A 110 35.91 -9.73 0.50
N LYS A 111 37.04 -9.16 0.95
CA LYS A 111 38.14 -9.92 1.56
C LYS A 111 37.66 -10.84 2.69
N PHE A 112 36.82 -10.33 3.59
CA PHE A 112 36.30 -11.13 4.70
C PHE A 112 35.46 -12.32 4.20
N HIS A 113 34.55 -12.06 3.26
CA HIS A 113 33.64 -13.11 2.76
C HIS A 113 34.36 -14.16 1.90
N ILE A 114 35.44 -13.77 1.21
CA ILE A 114 36.25 -14.67 0.38
C ILE A 114 37.22 -15.46 1.27
N ASP A 115 38.00 -14.79 2.11
CA ASP A 115 39.10 -15.44 2.83
C ASP A 115 38.66 -16.16 4.11
N GLU A 116 37.78 -15.55 4.90
CA GLU A 116 37.39 -16.08 6.22
C GLU A 116 36.17 -17.02 6.10
N GLU A 117 35.22 -16.67 5.25
CA GLU A 117 33.99 -17.45 5.03
C GLU A 117 34.07 -18.40 3.83
N ASN A 118 35.14 -18.30 3.02
CA ASN A 118 35.39 -19.17 1.86
C ASN A 118 34.21 -19.23 0.86
N LEU A 119 33.58 -18.08 0.60
CA LEU A 119 32.48 -17.95 -0.34
C LEU A 119 32.97 -17.73 -1.77
N GLU A 120 32.35 -18.41 -2.73
CA GLU A 120 32.63 -18.23 -4.16
C GLU A 120 31.88 -17.03 -4.73
N CYS A 121 32.45 -16.37 -5.76
CA CYS A 121 31.85 -15.19 -6.40
C CYS A 121 30.40 -15.42 -6.85
N MET A 122 30.13 -16.59 -7.42
CA MET A 122 28.84 -16.97 -8.00
C MET A 122 27.79 -17.35 -6.95
N GLU A 123 28.16 -17.51 -5.69
CA GLU A 123 27.17 -17.67 -4.60
C GLU A 123 26.36 -16.39 -4.41
N CYS A 124 26.99 -15.24 -4.62
CA CYS A 124 26.39 -13.91 -4.59
C CYS A 124 25.97 -13.44 -6.00
N HIS A 125 26.92 -13.38 -6.94
CA HIS A 125 26.76 -12.73 -8.25
C HIS A 125 26.28 -13.69 -9.35
N LYS A 126 25.04 -14.17 -9.24
CA LYS A 126 24.50 -15.18 -10.17
C LYS A 126 24.19 -14.60 -11.57
N GLY A 127 24.43 -15.43 -12.59
CA GLY A 127 24.02 -15.15 -13.97
C GLY A 127 24.94 -14.23 -14.78
N PHE A 128 26.17 -13.98 -14.30
CA PHE A 128 27.15 -13.16 -15.04
C PHE A 128 27.74 -13.86 -16.28
N GLU A 129 27.66 -15.18 -16.35
CA GLU A 129 28.14 -15.98 -17.49
C GLU A 129 27.31 -15.78 -18.76
N GLU A 130 26.08 -15.26 -18.65
CA GLU A 130 25.13 -15.15 -19.76
C GLU A 130 24.84 -13.70 -20.18
N ILE A 131 25.54 -12.72 -19.59
CA ILE A 131 25.31 -11.29 -19.83
C ILE A 131 26.54 -10.63 -20.45
N ASP A 132 26.34 -9.50 -21.11
CA ASP A 132 27.46 -8.73 -21.64
C ASP A 132 27.93 -7.70 -20.59
N TYR A 133 26.96 -7.00 -19.99
CA TYR A 133 27.18 -5.93 -19.03
C TYR A 133 26.48 -6.20 -17.69
N SER A 134 27.15 -5.85 -16.59
CA SER A 134 26.66 -6.13 -15.23
C SER A 134 25.24 -5.60 -14.96
N PHE A 135 24.88 -4.41 -15.44
CA PHE A 135 23.55 -3.82 -15.22
C PHE A 135 22.39 -4.63 -15.81
N GLN A 136 22.65 -5.60 -16.68
CA GLN A 136 21.64 -6.51 -17.22
C GLN A 136 21.20 -7.58 -16.21
N SER A 137 22.01 -7.83 -15.17
CA SER A 137 21.66 -8.76 -14.09
C SER A 137 21.03 -8.04 -12.91
N SER A 138 19.91 -8.59 -12.42
CA SER A 138 19.32 -8.18 -11.14
C SER A 138 20.18 -8.56 -9.93
N GLN A 139 21.19 -9.42 -10.13
CA GLN A 139 22.17 -9.86 -9.13
C GLN A 139 23.51 -9.13 -9.25
N ALA A 140 23.58 -8.09 -10.08
CA ALA A 140 24.77 -7.25 -10.16
C ALA A 140 25.11 -6.61 -8.81
N ASN A 141 24.06 -6.22 -8.09
CA ASN A 141 24.12 -5.93 -6.67
C ASN A 141 23.26 -6.98 -5.96
N PRO A 142 23.85 -7.89 -5.18
CA PRO A 142 23.11 -8.87 -4.40
C PRO A 142 21.97 -8.22 -3.60
N PRO A 143 20.72 -8.72 -3.68
CA PRO A 143 19.63 -8.19 -2.89
C PRO A 143 19.85 -8.50 -1.41
N MET A 144 19.31 -7.67 -0.52
CA MET A 144 19.44 -7.85 0.95
C MET A 144 19.03 -9.25 1.42
N MET A 145 18.05 -9.88 0.76
CA MET A 145 17.62 -11.25 1.05
C MET A 145 18.76 -12.28 0.95
N GLN A 146 19.69 -12.08 0.03
CA GLN A 146 20.86 -12.95 -0.12
C GLN A 146 21.86 -12.76 1.02
N CYS A 147 21.98 -11.53 1.55
CA CYS A 147 22.74 -11.30 2.78
C CYS A 147 22.04 -11.96 3.97
N TYR A 148 20.71 -11.83 4.05
CA TYR A 148 19.89 -12.36 5.15
C TYR A 148 19.85 -13.90 5.19
N SER A 149 20.18 -14.61 4.10
CA SER A 149 20.31 -16.07 4.18
C SER A 149 21.35 -16.52 5.19
N CYS A 150 22.37 -15.68 5.44
CA CYS A 150 23.42 -15.91 6.43
C CYS A 150 23.40 -14.89 7.58
N HIS A 151 22.85 -13.69 7.40
CA HIS A 151 22.73 -12.62 8.40
C HIS A 151 21.28 -12.45 8.88
N ASN A 152 20.76 -13.44 9.60
CA ASN A 152 19.41 -13.48 10.15
C ASN A 152 19.40 -13.72 11.67
N ASP A 153 18.20 -13.74 12.26
CA ASP A 153 18.01 -13.93 13.70
C ASP A 153 18.43 -15.32 14.23
N ASN A 154 18.65 -16.29 13.33
CA ASN A 154 18.97 -17.67 13.68
C ASN A 154 20.42 -18.07 13.36
N SER A 155 21.19 -17.19 12.73
CA SER A 155 22.57 -17.43 12.32
C SER A 155 23.58 -16.82 13.29
N VAL A 156 24.85 -17.24 13.17
CA VAL A 156 25.97 -16.67 13.95
C VAL A 156 26.34 -15.26 13.47
N ALA A 157 26.12 -14.96 12.19
CA ALA A 157 26.44 -13.65 11.63
C ALA A 157 25.45 -12.60 12.12
N THR A 158 25.98 -11.42 12.46
CA THR A 158 25.17 -10.30 12.95
C THR A 158 24.15 -9.84 11.93
N ASN A 159 22.91 -9.61 12.35
CA ASN A 159 21.88 -8.96 11.55
C ASN A 159 21.62 -7.52 12.01
N ALA A 160 22.50 -6.96 12.85
CA ALA A 160 22.41 -5.56 13.26
C ALA A 160 22.53 -4.64 12.04
N CYS A 161 21.59 -3.71 11.89
CA CYS A 161 21.47 -2.91 10.67
C CYS A 161 22.74 -2.08 10.41
N GLU A 162 23.36 -1.54 11.46
CA GLU A 162 24.61 -0.77 11.42
C GLU A 162 25.84 -1.57 10.99
N ALA A 163 25.78 -2.91 11.02
CA ALA A 163 26.88 -3.74 10.51
C ALA A 163 27.03 -3.61 8.99
N CYS A 164 25.92 -3.31 8.29
CA CYS A 164 25.86 -3.27 6.84
C CYS A 164 25.45 -1.88 6.31
N HIS A 165 24.58 -1.15 6.98
CA HIS A 165 24.04 0.12 6.51
C HIS A 165 24.80 1.31 7.12
N ILE A 166 25.30 2.20 6.26
CA ILE A 166 25.93 3.47 6.71
C ILE A 166 24.89 4.38 7.41
N SER A 167 23.63 4.31 6.98
CA SER A 167 22.49 4.98 7.64
C SER A 167 21.24 4.13 7.42
N THR A 168 20.36 4.12 8.43
CA THR A 168 19.06 3.46 8.40
C THR A 168 17.90 4.41 8.07
N VAL A 169 18.20 5.69 7.84
CA VAL A 169 17.22 6.69 7.43
C VAL A 169 16.82 6.43 5.98
N ASP A 170 15.51 6.41 5.71
CA ASP A 170 14.92 6.21 4.38
C ASP A 170 15.28 4.87 3.70
N LEU A 171 15.52 3.80 4.48
CA LEU A 171 15.66 2.44 3.96
C LEU A 171 14.30 1.91 3.46
N LEU A 172 13.92 2.34 2.26
CA LEU A 172 12.72 1.87 1.57
C LEU A 172 13.12 0.98 0.39
N PRO A 173 12.75 -0.31 0.41
CA PRO A 173 12.86 -1.17 -0.77
C PRO A 173 11.95 -0.66 -1.89
N ASP A 174 12.26 -1.03 -3.14
CA ASP A 174 11.55 -0.46 -4.30
C ASP A 174 10.05 -0.77 -4.32
N ASN A 175 9.63 -1.89 -3.74
CA ASN A 175 8.20 -2.23 -3.59
C ASN A 175 7.45 -1.28 -2.63
N HIS A 176 8.14 -0.58 -1.71
CA HIS A 176 7.55 0.40 -0.81
C HIS A 176 7.42 1.79 -1.45
N LYS A 177 8.14 2.06 -2.54
CA LYS A 177 8.14 3.37 -3.24
C LYS A 177 6.96 3.54 -4.20
N THR A 178 5.91 2.74 -4.07
CA THR A 178 4.74 2.80 -4.95
C THR A 178 3.65 3.67 -4.33
N ALA A 179 3.05 4.57 -5.11
CA ALA A 179 1.99 5.47 -4.64
C ALA A 179 0.75 4.74 -4.10
N SER A 180 0.56 3.48 -4.47
CA SER A 180 -0.55 2.63 -4.03
C SER A 180 -0.13 1.55 -3.03
N PHE A 181 1.07 1.64 -2.43
CA PHE A 181 1.55 0.65 -1.48
C PHE A 181 0.51 0.36 -0.40
N PHE A 182 -0.04 1.39 0.25
CA PHE A 182 -1.08 1.22 1.27
C PHE A 182 -2.32 0.44 0.80
N LYS A 183 -2.72 0.55 -0.47
CA LYS A 183 -3.86 -0.20 -1.03
C LYS A 183 -3.50 -1.64 -1.38
N ASN A 184 -2.26 -1.87 -1.78
CA ASN A 184 -1.81 -3.14 -2.37
C ASN A 184 -0.93 -3.97 -1.44
N HIS A 185 -0.47 -3.43 -0.31
CA HIS A 185 0.47 -4.10 0.61
C HIS A 185 -0.10 -5.42 1.11
N LYS A 186 -1.43 -5.55 1.24
CA LYS A 186 -2.10 -6.82 1.57
C LYS A 186 -1.76 -7.95 0.61
N PHE A 187 -1.64 -7.68 -0.68
CA PHE A 187 -1.31 -8.71 -1.67
C PHE A 187 0.16 -9.11 -1.58
N THR A 188 1.03 -8.15 -1.29
CA THR A 188 2.46 -8.40 -1.07
C THR A 188 2.69 -9.17 0.23
N ALA A 189 1.98 -8.82 1.31
CA ALA A 189 2.07 -9.51 2.60
C ALA A 189 1.54 -10.95 2.55
N MET A 190 0.58 -11.24 1.67
CA MET A 190 0.07 -12.59 1.45
C MET A 190 0.94 -13.44 0.51
N ALA A 191 2.00 -12.88 -0.08
CA ALA A 191 2.88 -13.63 -0.96
C ALA A 191 3.68 -14.66 -0.15
N ALA A 192 3.90 -15.85 -0.74
CA ALA A 192 4.62 -16.94 -0.07
C ALA A 192 6.10 -16.61 0.22
N ASN A 193 6.66 -15.64 -0.50
CA ASN A 193 8.02 -15.12 -0.36
C ASN A 193 8.02 -13.68 0.18
N ALA A 194 7.11 -13.36 1.09
CA ALA A 194 7.05 -12.06 1.74
C ALA A 194 8.10 -11.98 2.87
N ASP A 195 9.27 -11.45 2.56
CA ASP A 195 10.40 -11.36 3.51
C ASP A 195 10.39 -10.04 4.32
N CYS A 196 9.21 -9.62 4.78
CA CYS A 196 9.03 -8.37 5.53
C CYS A 196 9.76 -8.38 6.88
N ALA A 197 9.91 -9.57 7.47
CA ALA A 197 10.55 -9.80 8.77
C ALA A 197 12.04 -9.41 8.79
N MET A 198 12.67 -9.24 7.61
CA MET A 198 14.04 -8.74 7.51
C MET A 198 14.18 -7.30 7.99
N CYS A 199 13.10 -6.50 7.93
CA CYS A 199 13.10 -5.09 8.28
C CYS A 199 12.03 -4.71 9.32
N HIS A 200 10.92 -5.45 9.38
CA HIS A 200 9.78 -5.16 10.24
C HIS A 200 9.61 -6.25 11.30
N ASP A 201 9.35 -5.85 12.55
CA ASP A 201 8.96 -6.79 13.60
C ASP A 201 7.45 -7.09 13.53
N ASN A 202 7.01 -8.07 14.33
CA ASN A 202 5.58 -8.42 14.39
C ASN A 202 4.74 -7.30 15.00
N VAL A 203 5.32 -6.48 15.88
CA VAL A 203 4.63 -5.35 16.53
C VAL A 203 4.19 -4.32 15.49
N PHE A 204 5.03 -4.05 14.49
CA PHE A 204 4.71 -3.17 13.37
C PHE A 204 3.44 -3.61 12.62
N CYS A 205 3.27 -4.91 12.41
CA CYS A 205 2.07 -5.44 11.78
C CYS A 205 0.85 -5.32 12.71
N GLU A 206 1.03 -5.63 13.99
CA GLU A 206 -0.02 -5.59 15.01
C GLU A 206 -0.55 -4.16 15.24
N ASP A 207 0.32 -3.15 15.18
CA ASP A 207 0.00 -1.73 15.36
C ASP A 207 -1.04 -1.21 14.37
N CYS A 208 -1.24 -1.87 13.23
CA CYS A 208 -2.31 -1.55 12.28
C CYS A 208 -3.39 -2.64 12.21
N HIS A 209 -3.02 -3.93 12.28
CA HIS A 209 -3.96 -5.03 12.11
C HIS A 209 -4.72 -5.43 13.39
N VAL A 210 -4.27 -5.00 14.57
CA VAL A 210 -4.89 -5.29 15.87
C VAL A 210 -5.37 -4.00 16.58
N SER A 211 -4.92 -2.83 16.09
CA SER A 211 -5.03 -1.53 16.78
C SER A 211 -6.44 -1.01 17.10
N THR A 212 -7.51 -1.55 16.53
CA THR A 212 -8.86 -1.07 16.86
C THR A 212 -9.27 -1.39 18.31
N ASN A 213 -8.63 -2.36 18.97
CA ASN A 213 -8.94 -2.75 20.36
C ASN A 213 -7.95 -2.21 21.42
N VAL A 214 -6.89 -1.51 21.03
CA VAL A 214 -5.77 -1.15 21.94
C VAL A 214 -5.53 0.36 22.05
N ILE A 215 -6.24 1.19 21.29
CA ILE A 215 -6.23 2.65 21.51
C ILE A 215 -7.06 2.97 22.76
N THR A 216 -6.40 2.97 23.92
CA THR A 216 -6.98 3.38 25.21
C THR A 216 -6.85 4.88 25.49
N GLU A 217 -6.18 5.61 24.59
CA GLU A 217 -6.01 7.06 24.67
C GLU A 217 -7.32 7.77 24.35
N THR A 218 -7.73 8.70 25.20
CA THR A 218 -8.92 9.53 24.98
C THR A 218 -8.63 10.45 23.78
N ASN A 219 -9.27 10.19 22.64
CA ASN A 219 -9.27 11.08 21.46
C ASN A 219 -9.98 12.41 21.81
N LEU A 220 -9.29 13.28 22.56
CA LEU A 220 -9.75 14.63 22.86
C LEU A 220 -9.57 15.51 21.62
N ALA A 221 -10.38 16.56 21.51
CA ALA A 221 -10.43 17.46 20.35
C ALA A 221 -9.07 18.13 20.00
N ASP A 222 -8.16 18.14 20.96
CA ASP A 222 -6.82 18.71 20.95
C ASP A 222 -5.69 17.68 20.88
N ASN A 223 -5.99 16.37 20.88
CA ASN A 223 -4.96 15.33 20.96
C ASN A 223 -5.18 14.13 20.01
N PHE A 224 -5.12 14.43 18.71
CA PHE A 224 -5.24 13.43 17.65
C PHE A 224 -3.89 12.74 17.41
N TYR A 225 -3.69 11.56 18.00
CA TYR A 225 -2.49 10.76 17.74
C TYR A 225 -2.73 9.76 16.60
N THR A 226 -1.84 9.78 15.60
CA THR A 226 -1.61 8.62 14.73
C THR A 226 -0.77 7.59 15.50
N PRO A 227 -0.98 6.27 15.32
CA PRO A 227 -0.14 5.26 15.97
C PRO A 227 1.34 5.51 15.64
N TYR A 228 2.17 5.35 16.66
CA TYR A 228 3.62 5.52 16.58
C TYR A 228 4.18 4.56 15.53
N SER A 229 5.09 5.02 14.67
CA SER A 229 5.88 4.12 13.85
C SER A 229 6.98 3.53 14.76
N PRO A 230 7.04 2.20 14.99
CA PRO A 230 8.00 1.58 15.91
C PRO A 230 9.45 1.56 15.38
N HIS A 231 9.72 2.13 14.20
CA HIS A 231 11.06 2.13 13.63
C HIS A 231 12.05 2.91 14.51
N THR A 232 13.01 2.18 15.06
CA THR A 232 14.11 2.74 15.85
C THR A 232 15.24 3.09 14.88
N TYR A 233 15.43 4.38 14.58
CA TYR A 233 16.51 4.84 13.71
C TYR A 233 17.84 4.95 14.48
N ILE A 234 18.93 4.51 13.86
CA ILE A 234 20.27 4.48 14.47
C ILE A 234 20.85 5.89 14.65
N ASP A 235 20.42 6.84 13.81
CA ASP A 235 21.09 8.15 13.71
C ASP A 235 20.66 9.13 14.82
N ASN A 236 19.79 8.73 15.77
CA ASN A 236 19.17 9.61 16.76
C ASN A 236 18.52 10.88 16.18
N GLU A 237 18.46 11.04 14.85
CA GLU A 237 17.46 11.85 14.19
C GLU A 237 16.12 11.19 14.51
N LYS A 238 15.50 11.68 15.59
CA LYS A 238 14.06 11.63 15.78
C LYS A 238 13.42 12.46 14.67
N LYS A 239 13.63 12.08 13.41
CA LYS A 239 12.71 12.47 12.36
C LYS A 239 11.45 11.70 12.69
N GLN A 240 10.53 12.45 13.28
CA GLN A 240 9.14 12.09 13.29
C GLN A 240 8.73 12.00 11.82
N VAL A 241 9.02 10.87 11.17
CA VAL A 241 8.34 10.49 9.94
C VAL A 241 6.95 10.18 10.44
N ILE A 242 6.13 11.22 10.51
CA ILE A 242 4.72 11.06 10.69
C ILE A 242 4.30 10.30 9.44
N ASN A 243 4.20 8.97 9.55
CA ASN A 243 3.52 8.12 8.58
C ASN A 243 2.04 8.49 8.69
N ARG A 244 1.74 9.68 8.17
CA ARG A 244 0.45 10.31 8.21
C ARG A 244 -0.33 9.58 7.13
N VAL A 245 -1.21 8.68 7.55
CA VAL A 245 -2.19 8.03 6.65
C VAL A 245 -3.09 9.08 5.98
N HIS A 246 -3.15 10.28 6.57
CA HIS A 246 -3.95 11.41 6.13
C HIS A 246 -3.16 12.71 6.15
N ASP A 247 -3.55 13.70 5.33
CA ASP A 247 -2.95 15.04 5.34
C ASP A 247 -3.13 15.80 6.66
N LEU A 248 -2.30 16.81 6.91
CA LEU A 248 -2.35 17.70 8.08
C LEU A 248 -3.73 18.36 8.31
N ASN A 249 -4.49 18.58 7.23
CA ASN A 249 -5.81 19.22 7.28
C ASN A 249 -6.96 18.21 7.12
N TYR A 250 -6.72 16.92 7.36
CA TYR A 250 -7.72 15.88 7.11
C TYR A 250 -9.01 16.09 7.89
N ARG A 251 -8.97 16.74 9.06
CA ARG A 251 -10.18 17.17 9.78
C ARG A 251 -11.17 17.96 8.90
N PHE A 252 -10.68 18.71 7.91
CA PHE A 252 -11.53 19.51 7.02
C PHE A 252 -11.80 18.84 5.67
N LEU A 253 -11.04 17.80 5.32
CA LEU A 253 -11.08 17.13 4.02
C LEU A 253 -11.71 15.73 4.08
N HIS A 254 -11.71 15.07 5.24
CA HIS A 254 -12.22 13.71 5.41
C HIS A 254 -13.69 13.56 5.01
N GLY A 255 -14.49 14.63 5.09
CA GLY A 255 -15.88 14.61 4.63
C GLY A 255 -16.02 14.46 3.10
N ILE A 256 -15.03 14.92 2.33
CA ILE A 256 -14.96 14.72 0.87
C ILE A 256 -14.55 13.28 0.58
N ASP A 257 -13.55 12.77 1.30
CA ASP A 257 -13.04 11.41 1.15
C ASP A 257 -14.08 10.35 1.56
N ALA A 258 -14.75 10.54 2.69
CA ALA A 258 -15.86 9.70 3.13
C ALA A 258 -17.02 9.72 2.11
N LYS A 259 -17.33 10.88 1.53
CA LYS A 259 -18.36 10.99 0.46
C LYS A 259 -17.90 10.32 -0.84
N GLY A 260 -16.61 10.39 -1.15
CA GLY A 260 -16.02 9.78 -2.33
C GLY A 260 -15.77 8.28 -2.19
N LYS A 261 -15.97 7.70 -1.00
CA LYS A 261 -15.59 6.31 -0.65
C LYS A 261 -14.14 6.04 -1.07
N THR A 262 -13.25 7.00 -0.83
CA THR A 262 -11.85 6.93 -1.28
C THR A 262 -11.02 5.94 -0.46
N MET A 263 -11.46 5.67 0.77
CA MET A 263 -10.90 4.69 1.71
C MET A 263 -11.98 4.09 2.62
N GLU A 264 -11.78 2.85 3.06
CA GLU A 264 -12.65 2.17 4.04
C GLU A 264 -12.22 2.52 5.47
N CYS A 265 -12.67 3.67 5.98
CA CYS A 265 -12.24 4.24 7.26
C CYS A 265 -12.45 3.27 8.45
N GLN A 266 -13.50 2.44 8.39
CA GLN A 266 -13.84 1.41 9.39
C GLN A 266 -12.79 0.29 9.50
N THR A 267 -11.80 0.26 8.61
CA THR A 267 -10.65 -0.64 8.73
C THR A 267 -9.74 -0.20 9.88
N CYS A 268 -9.75 1.07 10.26
CA CYS A 268 -8.86 1.63 11.29
C CYS A 268 -9.59 2.45 12.37
N HIS A 269 -10.83 2.91 12.11
CA HIS A 269 -11.56 3.85 12.94
C HIS A 269 -12.97 3.35 13.27
N GLU A 270 -13.27 3.19 14.56
CA GLU A 270 -14.58 2.63 14.95
C GLU A 270 -15.63 3.73 15.02
N THR A 271 -16.81 3.46 14.46
CA THR A 271 -17.84 4.48 14.26
C THR A 271 -18.33 5.07 15.60
N GLU A 272 -18.42 4.26 16.64
CA GLU A 272 -19.00 4.61 17.95
C GLU A 272 -18.02 5.39 18.83
N THR A 273 -16.71 5.12 18.72
CA THR A 273 -15.70 5.73 19.58
C THR A 273 -14.94 6.85 18.90
N PHE A 274 -14.84 6.83 17.57
CA PHE A 274 -14.12 7.84 16.79
C PHE A 274 -15.07 8.82 16.10
N CYS A 275 -15.93 8.32 15.20
CA CYS A 275 -16.82 9.18 14.41
C CYS A 275 -17.87 9.84 15.30
N ALA A 276 -18.56 9.06 16.13
CA ALA A 276 -19.62 9.54 16.99
C ALA A 276 -19.12 10.49 18.08
N ALA A 277 -17.96 10.22 18.71
CA ALA A 277 -17.41 11.11 19.73
C ALA A 277 -17.17 12.54 19.21
N CYS A 278 -16.61 12.67 18.00
CA CYS A 278 -16.38 13.98 17.38
C CYS A 278 -17.69 14.62 16.87
N HIS A 279 -18.53 13.84 16.17
CA HIS A 279 -19.78 14.34 15.57
C HIS A 279 -20.93 14.57 16.58
N ALA A 280 -20.87 13.96 17.76
CA ALA A 280 -21.83 14.12 18.84
C ALA A 280 -21.34 15.07 19.94
N SER A 281 -20.11 15.61 19.84
CA SER A 281 -19.57 16.54 20.83
C SER A 281 -20.46 17.78 20.95
N ASN A 282 -21.21 17.83 22.05
CA ASN A 282 -22.09 18.94 22.39
C ASN A 282 -21.24 20.11 22.90
N ASN A 283 -20.94 21.05 22.00
CA ASN A 283 -20.58 22.44 22.33
C ASN A 283 -19.19 22.71 22.97
N GLU A 284 -18.14 21.92 22.70
CA GLU A 284 -16.76 22.32 23.07
C GLU A 284 -15.86 22.72 21.89
N ASP A 285 -16.38 22.72 20.66
CA ASP A 285 -15.70 23.35 19.52
C ASP A 285 -16.69 24.12 18.63
N PHE A 286 -16.37 25.40 18.40
CA PHE A 286 -17.28 26.52 18.12
C PHE A 286 -17.87 26.55 16.70
N ALA A 287 -17.65 25.52 15.88
CA ALA A 287 -17.97 25.54 14.45
C ALA A 287 -19.04 24.53 14.01
N SER A 288 -19.50 23.63 14.87
CA SER A 288 -20.44 22.58 14.45
C SER A 288 -21.44 22.25 15.55
N SER A 289 -22.49 23.07 15.71
CA SER A 289 -23.67 22.74 16.52
C SER A 289 -24.40 21.52 15.95
N GLY A 290 -23.88 20.31 16.16
CA GLY A 290 -24.36 19.09 15.52
C GLY A 290 -24.21 19.15 14.00
N ILE A 291 -23.50 18.21 13.40
CA ILE A 291 -23.40 18.13 11.94
C ILE A 291 -24.72 17.53 11.44
N LEU A 292 -25.81 18.31 11.50
CA LEU A 292 -27.06 17.97 10.87
C LEU A 292 -26.95 18.37 9.39
N PRO A 293 -26.98 17.40 8.45
CA PRO A 293 -26.92 17.73 7.03
C PRO A 293 -28.03 18.71 6.67
N ALA A 294 -27.72 19.74 5.87
CA ALA A 294 -28.69 20.76 5.44
C ALA A 294 -29.96 20.17 4.81
N SER A 295 -29.90 18.93 4.29
CA SER A 295 -31.07 18.19 3.82
C SER A 295 -32.16 18.03 4.88
N HIS A 296 -31.81 17.93 6.16
CA HIS A 296 -32.77 17.79 7.27
C HIS A 296 -33.61 19.04 7.50
N LEU A 297 -33.15 20.20 7.01
CA LEU A 297 -33.88 21.45 7.07
C LEU A 297 -34.80 21.64 5.84
N ALA A 298 -34.75 20.74 4.87
CA ALA A 298 -35.56 20.85 3.67
C ALA A 298 -37.05 20.59 3.98
N PRO A 299 -37.96 21.40 3.42
CA PRO A 299 -39.39 21.10 3.49
C PRO A 299 -39.68 19.76 2.82
N ASN A 300 -40.46 18.90 3.47
CA ASN A 300 -40.72 17.52 3.07
C ASN A 300 -39.49 16.59 3.11
N PHE A 301 -38.49 16.88 3.94
CA PHE A 301 -37.38 15.95 4.16
C PHE A 301 -37.89 14.60 4.66
N VAL A 302 -38.52 14.54 5.83
CA VAL A 302 -39.26 13.36 6.29
C VAL A 302 -40.75 13.60 6.05
N MET A 303 -41.40 12.69 5.34
CA MET A 303 -42.86 12.74 5.13
C MET A 303 -43.50 11.42 5.56
N ILE A 304 -44.16 11.44 6.71
CA ILE A 304 -44.82 10.26 7.29
C ILE A 304 -46.24 10.14 6.73
N GLY A 305 -46.64 8.92 6.35
CA GLY A 305 -47.99 8.61 5.88
C GLY A 305 -48.03 7.64 4.69
N VAL A 306 -49.06 6.80 4.63
CA VAL A 306 -49.26 5.87 3.50
C VAL A 306 -49.40 6.67 2.21
N GLY A 307 -48.59 6.33 1.20
CA GLY A 307 -48.57 7.07 -0.08
C GLY A 307 -47.66 8.31 -0.13
N SER A 308 -47.09 8.78 0.98
CA SER A 308 -46.25 10.00 1.03
C SER A 308 -44.95 9.95 0.23
N GLY A 309 -44.43 8.73 -0.01
CA GLY A 309 -43.14 8.51 -0.66
C GLY A 309 -41.94 8.69 0.27
N GLY A 310 -42.16 8.98 1.57
CA GLY A 310 -41.09 9.14 2.56
C GLY A 310 -40.27 10.42 2.41
N GLY A 311 -40.67 11.32 1.49
CA GLY A 311 -40.00 12.60 1.26
C GLY A 311 -38.60 12.47 0.65
N GLU A 312 -37.84 13.56 0.74
CA GLU A 312 -36.44 13.63 0.27
C GLU A 312 -35.52 12.68 1.05
N HIS A 313 -35.84 12.40 2.32
CA HIS A 313 -35.15 11.43 3.16
C HIS A 313 -35.11 10.04 2.50
N SER A 314 -36.26 9.52 2.04
CA SER A 314 -36.30 8.21 1.39
C SER A 314 -35.50 8.17 0.08
N ARG A 315 -35.53 9.27 -0.70
CA ARG A 315 -34.78 9.36 -1.96
C ARG A 315 -33.27 9.39 -1.74
N LEU A 316 -32.80 10.11 -0.72
CA LEU A 316 -31.39 10.20 -0.38
C LEU A 316 -30.87 8.91 0.26
N ALA A 317 -31.63 8.30 1.18
CA ALA A 317 -31.28 7.03 1.80
C ALA A 317 -31.15 5.90 0.76
N ARG A 318 -32.03 5.84 -0.25
CA ARG A 318 -31.92 4.86 -1.34
C ARG A 318 -30.67 5.02 -2.21
N ARG A 319 -30.06 6.20 -2.22
CA ARG A 319 -28.87 6.48 -3.03
C ARG A 319 -27.58 6.09 -2.32
N ASP A 320 -27.54 6.23 -0.99
CA ASP A 320 -26.34 6.09 -0.18
C ASP A 320 -26.76 5.92 1.29
N ILE A 321 -27.17 4.70 1.64
CA ILE A 321 -27.71 4.39 2.97
C ILE A 321 -26.60 4.38 4.02
N GLU A 322 -25.38 3.98 3.63
CA GLU A 322 -24.21 3.88 4.51
C GLU A 322 -23.84 5.26 5.10
N ARG A 323 -23.96 6.30 4.28
CA ARG A 323 -23.75 7.69 4.70
C ARG A 323 -24.78 8.19 5.72
N CYS A 324 -25.98 7.62 5.70
CA CYS A 324 -27.02 7.98 6.66
C CYS A 324 -26.86 7.14 7.94
N ALA A 325 -26.55 5.86 7.80
CA ALA A 325 -26.27 4.95 8.91
C ALA A 325 -25.11 5.46 9.79
N SER A 326 -24.06 6.04 9.21
CA SER A 326 -22.91 6.56 9.97
C SER A 326 -23.24 7.61 11.06
N CYS A 327 -24.36 8.32 10.95
CA CYS A 327 -24.87 9.20 12.01
C CYS A 327 -26.06 8.62 12.77
N HIS A 328 -26.76 7.63 12.20
CA HIS A 328 -27.96 7.02 12.75
C HIS A 328 -27.75 5.65 13.43
N ASP A 329 -26.52 5.14 13.46
CA ASP A 329 -26.10 3.85 14.03
C ASP A 329 -25.10 4.01 15.21
N VAL A 330 -24.91 5.25 15.70
CA VAL A 330 -23.83 5.66 16.61
C VAL A 330 -23.85 5.05 18.03
N GLN A 331 -24.75 4.11 18.33
CA GLN A 331 -24.90 3.49 19.65
C GLN A 331 -24.73 1.95 19.64
N GLY A 332 -24.27 1.36 18.53
CA GLY A 332 -23.98 -0.09 18.46
C GLY A 332 -25.22 -0.98 18.65
N ALA A 333 -26.37 -0.50 18.19
CA ALA A 333 -27.66 -1.20 18.17
C ALA A 333 -28.37 -0.90 16.85
N ASP A 334 -29.41 -1.67 16.49
CA ASP A 334 -30.18 -1.49 15.25
C ASP A 334 -30.34 -0.02 14.90
N ALA A 335 -29.89 0.34 13.69
CA ALA A 335 -29.90 1.72 13.22
C ALA A 335 -31.26 2.37 13.49
N ASN A 336 -31.26 3.63 13.93
CA ASN A 336 -32.47 4.37 14.30
C ASN A 336 -33.57 4.37 13.21
N CYS A 337 -33.21 4.01 11.97
CA CYS A 337 -34.07 3.62 10.87
C CYS A 337 -35.26 2.75 11.31
N ILE A 338 -35.04 1.72 12.14
CA ILE A 338 -36.08 0.77 12.55
C ILE A 338 -37.16 1.40 13.43
N MET A 339 -36.92 2.58 14.01
CA MET A 339 -37.91 3.28 14.82
C MET A 339 -39.07 3.83 13.98
N CYS A 340 -38.82 4.07 12.70
CA CYS A 340 -39.80 4.61 11.76
C CYS A 340 -40.16 3.63 10.64
N HIS A 341 -39.27 2.67 10.31
CA HIS A 341 -39.49 1.61 9.33
C HIS A 341 -40.13 0.36 9.95
N VAL A 342 -41.20 0.55 10.71
CA VAL A 342 -41.97 -0.51 11.37
C VAL A 342 -43.18 -0.96 10.53
N ASP A 343 -43.86 -2.03 10.98
CA ASP A 343 -45.24 -2.35 10.56
C ASP A 343 -46.22 -1.71 11.56
N PRO A 344 -46.67 -0.47 11.34
CA PRO A 344 -47.47 0.28 12.30
C PRO A 344 -48.89 -0.28 12.50
N ASP A 345 -49.35 -1.14 11.61
CA ASP A 345 -50.65 -1.83 11.70
C ASP A 345 -50.61 -3.11 12.55
N GLY A 346 -49.43 -3.48 13.06
CA GLY A 346 -49.22 -4.68 13.87
C GLY A 346 -49.22 -5.97 13.07
N ILE A 347 -49.30 -5.92 11.73
CA ILE A 347 -49.25 -7.09 10.86
C ILE A 347 -47.87 -7.15 10.19
N LYS A 348 -47.07 -8.17 10.55
CA LYS A 348 -45.69 -8.30 10.08
C LYS A 348 -45.60 -8.37 8.55
N GLY A 349 -44.64 -7.64 7.98
CA GLY A 349 -44.29 -7.72 6.55
C GLY A 349 -45.36 -7.13 5.62
N THR A 350 -46.24 -6.28 6.14
CA THR A 350 -47.31 -5.64 5.35
C THR A 350 -46.96 -4.25 4.89
N ASN A 351 -45.89 -3.62 5.39
CA ASN A 351 -45.42 -2.33 4.92
C ASN A 351 -44.71 -2.45 3.56
N PRO A 352 -45.40 -2.13 2.44
CA PRO A 352 -44.94 -2.45 1.08
C PRO A 352 -43.81 -1.52 0.59
N LYS A 353 -43.37 -0.58 1.44
CA LYS A 353 -42.35 0.43 1.10
C LYS A 353 -40.99 0.15 1.74
N THR A 354 -40.95 -0.57 2.87
CA THR A 354 -39.70 -1.12 3.44
C THR A 354 -39.41 -2.49 2.82
N HIS A 355 -40.46 -3.28 2.62
CA HIS A 355 -40.38 -4.62 2.07
C HIS A 355 -41.49 -4.82 1.01
N THR A 356 -41.41 -5.84 0.15
CA THR A 356 -42.52 -6.14 -0.78
C THR A 356 -43.76 -6.63 -0.05
N ILE A 357 -44.95 -6.52 -0.65
CA ILE A 357 -46.17 -7.06 -0.02
C ILE A 357 -46.04 -8.59 0.08
N ASN A 358 -46.36 -9.16 1.25
CA ASN A 358 -46.07 -10.56 1.61
C ASN A 358 -44.56 -10.91 1.62
N PHE A 359 -43.68 -9.93 1.85
CA PHE A 359 -42.27 -10.19 2.11
C PHE A 359 -42.16 -11.26 3.19
N MET A 360 -41.31 -12.27 2.95
CA MET A 360 -41.07 -13.42 3.83
C MET A 360 -42.17 -14.49 3.89
N SER A 361 -43.28 -14.35 3.16
CA SER A 361 -44.37 -15.34 3.20
C SER A 361 -44.02 -16.72 2.65
N SER A 362 -42.89 -16.87 1.93
CA SER A 362 -42.56 -18.13 1.24
C SER A 362 -41.07 -18.45 1.04
N THR A 363 -40.14 -17.71 1.63
CA THR A 363 -38.69 -17.90 1.38
C THR A 363 -37.86 -17.80 2.65
N ASN A 364 -37.10 -18.85 2.96
CA ASN A 364 -35.88 -18.74 3.76
C ASN A 364 -34.86 -17.98 2.91
N GLY A 365 -34.69 -16.68 3.13
CA GLY A 365 -33.68 -15.91 2.41
C GLY A 365 -32.27 -16.08 2.98
N ASP A 366 -31.35 -15.31 2.40
CA ASP A 366 -29.89 -15.43 2.54
C ASP A 366 -29.38 -15.24 3.98
N TRP A 367 -30.03 -14.41 4.80
CA TRP A 367 -29.70 -14.16 6.22
C TRP A 367 -29.70 -15.41 7.13
N HIS A 368 -30.22 -16.56 6.69
CA HIS A 368 -30.07 -17.80 7.48
C HIS A 368 -28.71 -18.46 7.32
N ASN A 369 -27.99 -18.17 6.24
CA ASN A 369 -26.77 -18.88 5.85
C ASN A 369 -25.62 -17.95 5.46
N ASP A 370 -25.89 -16.66 5.27
CA ASP A 370 -24.91 -15.66 4.85
C ASP A 370 -24.88 -14.50 5.85
N ALA A 371 -23.75 -14.38 6.55
CA ALA A 371 -23.47 -13.27 7.49
C ALA A 371 -23.29 -11.93 6.78
N GLY A 372 -23.12 -11.92 5.45
CA GLY A 372 -23.09 -10.73 4.60
C GLY A 372 -24.45 -10.33 4.02
N SER A 373 -25.56 -10.92 4.48
CA SER A 373 -26.89 -10.54 4.02
C SER A 373 -27.13 -9.04 4.18
N VAL A 374 -27.73 -8.42 3.15
CA VAL A 374 -28.07 -6.99 3.13
C VAL A 374 -28.99 -6.58 4.28
N CYS A 375 -29.70 -7.54 4.89
CA CYS A 375 -30.52 -7.32 6.07
C CYS A 375 -29.70 -6.80 7.26
N TYR A 376 -28.46 -7.27 7.41
CA TYR A 376 -27.58 -6.90 8.53
C TYR A 376 -26.97 -5.50 8.40
N ASN A 377 -27.16 -4.83 7.25
CA ASN A 377 -26.77 -3.42 7.10
C ASN A 377 -27.71 -2.47 7.87
N CYS A 378 -28.90 -2.93 8.23
CA CYS A 378 -29.89 -2.16 8.99
C CYS A 378 -30.22 -2.80 10.34
N HIS A 379 -30.06 -4.12 10.43
CA HIS A 379 -30.23 -4.89 11.65
C HIS A 379 -28.86 -5.28 12.19
N THR A 380 -28.32 -4.44 13.06
CA THR A 380 -26.97 -4.53 13.63
C THR A 380 -27.00 -5.00 15.08
N ASP A 381 -28.18 -5.34 15.62
CA ASP A 381 -28.29 -5.90 16.96
C ASP A 381 -27.45 -7.18 17.11
N ALA A 382 -26.94 -7.43 18.32
CA ALA A 382 -26.03 -8.55 18.58
C ALA A 382 -26.63 -9.94 18.27
N ASN A 383 -27.94 -10.05 18.03
CA ASN A 383 -28.64 -11.26 17.63
C ASN A 383 -28.89 -11.36 16.11
N ALA A 384 -28.50 -10.36 15.33
CA ALA A 384 -28.68 -10.28 13.88
C ALA A 384 -27.52 -10.97 13.12
N TYR A 385 -27.48 -12.30 13.18
CA TYR A 385 -26.53 -13.13 12.43
C TYR A 385 -27.12 -14.53 12.17
N PRO A 386 -26.54 -15.34 11.26
CA PRO A 386 -26.98 -16.70 11.03
C PRO A 386 -26.92 -17.55 12.31
N GLY A 387 -28.08 -18.02 12.80
CA GLY A 387 -28.18 -18.80 14.03
C GLY A 387 -28.45 -17.99 15.31
N GLY A 388 -28.80 -16.70 15.19
CA GLY A 388 -29.28 -15.89 16.29
C GLY A 388 -30.49 -16.50 17.02
N ASN A 389 -30.68 -16.13 18.29
CA ASN A 389 -31.75 -16.65 19.13
C ASN A 389 -33.14 -16.29 18.56
N PRO A 390 -34.02 -17.27 18.28
CA PRO A 390 -35.34 -17.02 17.70
C PRO A 390 -36.32 -16.19 18.54
N ASN A 391 -35.98 -15.80 19.77
CA ASN A 391 -36.89 -15.07 20.65
C ASN A 391 -36.55 -13.58 20.82
N PHE A 392 -35.42 -13.10 20.29
CA PHE A 392 -34.89 -11.74 20.55
C PHE A 392 -34.44 -11.03 19.26
N GLY A 393 -34.46 -9.69 19.25
CA GLY A 393 -33.93 -8.87 18.15
C GLY A 393 -34.50 -9.19 16.77
N PHE A 394 -33.67 -9.08 15.73
CA PHE A 394 -34.01 -9.41 14.34
C PHE A 394 -34.63 -10.81 14.17
N CYS A 395 -33.99 -11.85 14.71
CA CYS A 395 -34.52 -13.22 14.63
C CYS A 395 -35.86 -13.37 15.37
N GLY A 396 -36.02 -12.70 16.51
CA GLY A 396 -37.25 -12.66 17.30
C GLY A 396 -38.43 -12.04 16.56
N TYR A 397 -38.20 -10.98 15.80
CA TYR A 397 -39.23 -10.40 14.95
C TYR A 397 -39.79 -11.42 13.94
N CYS A 398 -38.94 -12.28 13.38
CA CYS A 398 -39.35 -13.29 12.40
C CYS A 398 -39.97 -14.55 13.04
N HIS A 399 -39.51 -14.96 14.23
CA HIS A 399 -39.86 -16.25 14.83
C HIS A 399 -40.90 -16.20 15.97
N ASN A 400 -41.08 -15.05 16.63
CA ASN A 400 -42.16 -14.87 17.60
C ASN A 400 -43.49 -14.70 16.85
N LYS A 401 -44.56 -15.35 17.32
CA LYS A 401 -45.91 -15.17 16.74
C LYS A 401 -46.60 -13.93 17.25
#